data_AF-A0A7J6W836-F1
#
_entry.id   AF-A0A7J6W836-F1
#
_cell.length_a   1.000
_cell.length_b   1.000
_cell.length_c   1.000
_cell.angle_alpha   90.00
_cell.angle_beta   90.00
_cell.angle_gamma   90.00
#
_symmetry.space_group_name_H-M   'P 1'
#
loop_
_entity.id
_entity.type
_entity.pdbx_description
1 polymer ?
#
loop_
_entity_poly.entity_id
_entity_poly.type
_entity_poly.pdbx_seq_one_letter_code
_entity_poly.pdbx_strand_id
1 'polypeptide(L)' 'MAEHLASIFGTEKDRVNCPFYFKIGACRHGDRCSRLHTKPSISPTLLLSNMYQRPDMITPGVDLQGLAMDPRKIQEHFE' A
#
# COMPACT_ATOMS: atom_id res chain seq x y z
N MET A 1 14.55 28.60 -9.04
CA MET A 1 13.07 28.49 -8.91
C MET A 1 12.55 27.08 -9.22
N ALA A 2 12.98 26.45 -10.32
CA ALA A 2 12.61 25.07 -10.66
C ALA A 2 13.06 24.02 -9.61
N GLU A 3 14.26 24.15 -9.05
CA GLU A 3 14.79 23.23 -8.04
C GLU A 3 13.93 23.18 -6.75
N HIS A 4 13.37 24.33 -6.37
CA HIS A 4 12.51 24.42 -5.19
C HIS A 4 11.20 23.64 -5.40
N LEU A 5 10.59 23.76 -6.58
CA LEU A 5 9.38 23.03 -6.94
C LEU A 5 9.62 21.51 -7.04
N ALA A 6 10.76 21.10 -7.62
CA ALA A 6 11.17 19.71 -7.69
C ALA A 6 11.36 19.09 -6.29
N SER A 7 11.79 19.88 -5.30
CA SER A 7 11.95 19.41 -3.92
C SER A 7 10.62 19.21 -3.17
N ILE A 8 9.53 19.80 -3.67
CA ILE A 8 8.21 19.79 -3.03
C ILE A 8 7.35 18.66 -3.59
N PHE A 9 7.27 18.52 -4.91
CA PHE A 9 6.32 17.61 -5.54
C PHE A 9 6.57 16.15 -5.18
N GLY A 10 5.54 15.45 -4.68
CA GLY A 10 5.65 14.04 -4.29
C GLY A 10 6.46 13.78 -3.01
N THR A 11 6.88 14.82 -2.30
CA THR A 11 7.59 14.72 -1.01
C THR A 11 6.69 15.15 0.15
N GLU A 12 7.16 14.94 1.37
CA GLU A 12 6.42 15.34 2.58
C GLU A 12 6.24 16.86 2.70
N LYS A 13 7.07 17.62 1.97
CA LYS A 13 6.98 19.09 1.87
C LYS A 13 5.77 19.53 1.05
N ASP A 14 5.19 18.65 0.23
CA ASP A 14 3.91 18.90 -0.43
C ASP A 14 2.79 18.89 0.61
N ARG A 15 2.22 20.07 0.86
CA ARG A 15 1.10 20.24 1.80
C ARG A 15 -0.25 19.96 1.15
N VAL A 16 -0.31 19.90 -0.18
CA VAL A 16 -1.54 19.75 -0.96
C VAL A 16 -1.76 18.28 -1.31
N ASN A 17 -0.76 17.62 -1.91
CA ASN A 17 -0.86 16.22 -2.29
C ASN A 17 -0.38 15.30 -1.18
N CYS A 18 -1.00 14.14 -1.06
CA CYS A 18 -0.55 13.10 -0.15
C CYS A 18 0.68 12.40 -0.73
N PRO A 19 1.87 12.50 -0.11
CA PRO A 19 3.09 11.86 -0.63
C PRO A 19 3.01 10.34 -0.60
N PHE A 20 2.27 9.77 0.35
CA PHE A 20 2.06 8.33 0.46
C PHE A 20 1.20 7.81 -0.68
N TYR A 21 0.05 8.45 -0.93
CA TYR A 21 -0.79 8.06 -2.05
C TYR A 21 -0.09 8.25 -3.39
N PHE A 22 0.61 9.38 -3.57
CA PHE A 22 1.29 9.68 -4.82
C PHE A 22 2.41 8.68 -5.14
N LYS A 23 3.26 8.32 -4.16
CA LYS A 23 4.39 7.42 -4.40
C LYS A 23 4.04 5.93 -4.31
N ILE A 24 3.12 5.56 -3.41
CA ILE A 24 2.83 4.16 -3.06
C ILE A 24 1.51 3.68 -3.66
N GLY A 25 0.62 4.60 -4.05
CA GLY A 25 -0.74 4.27 -4.51
C GLY A 25 -1.74 3.98 -3.38
N ALA A 26 -1.30 4.06 -2.12
CA ALA A 26 -2.13 3.80 -0.94
C ALA A 26 -1.82 4.77 0.21
N CYS A 27 -2.83 5.03 1.04
CA CYS A 27 -2.71 5.88 2.23
C CYS A 27 -3.50 5.28 3.39
N ARG A 28 -2.90 5.23 4.59
CA ARG A 28 -3.52 4.71 5.81
C ARG A 28 -4.80 5.42 6.23
N HIS A 29 -5.00 6.66 5.78
CA HIS A 29 -6.20 7.45 6.08
C HIS A 29 -7.33 7.22 5.06
N GLY A 30 -7.05 6.54 3.94
CA GLY A 30 -8.02 6.34 2.87
C GLY A 30 -8.65 7.66 2.41
N ASP A 31 -9.95 7.66 2.17
CA ASP A 31 -10.69 8.85 1.73
C ASP A 31 -10.82 9.93 2.82
N ARG A 32 -10.48 9.62 4.08
CA ARG A 32 -10.43 10.60 5.17
C ARG A 32 -9.10 11.36 5.26
N CYS A 33 -8.17 11.14 4.32
CA CYS A 33 -6.93 11.90 4.30
C CYS A 33 -7.23 13.39 4.10
N SER A 34 -6.54 14.26 4.84
CA SER A 34 -6.67 15.71 4.69
C SER A 34 -5.95 16.26 3.46
N ARG A 35 -5.10 15.46 2.81
CA ARG A 35 -4.36 15.79 1.59
C ARG A 35 -5.00 15.11 0.37
N LEU A 36 -4.75 15.64 -0.81
CA LEU A 36 -5.34 15.15 -2.05
C LEU A 36 -4.76 13.79 -2.48
N HIS A 37 -5.65 12.91 -2.93
CA HIS A 37 -5.37 11.62 -3.55
C HIS A 37 -5.73 11.66 -5.04
N THR A 38 -4.77 12.01 -5.90
CA THR A 38 -5.00 12.11 -7.35
C THR A 38 -5.00 10.74 -8.01
N LYS A 39 -6.17 10.26 -8.43
CA LYS A 39 -6.32 9.03 -9.23
C LYS A 39 -6.14 9.33 -10.71
N PRO A 40 -5.09 8.85 -11.39
CA PRO A 40 -4.92 9.08 -12.82
C PRO A 40 -5.98 8.31 -13.61
N SER A 41 -6.54 8.91 -14.66
CA SER A 41 -7.48 8.24 -15.57
C SER A 41 -6.82 7.16 -16.44
N ILE A 42 -5.52 7.30 -16.69
CA ILE A 42 -4.70 6.36 -17.45
C ILE A 42 -3.40 6.13 -16.67
N SER A 43 -3.05 4.87 -16.45
CA SER A 43 -1.83 4.47 -15.74
C SER A 43 -1.32 3.14 -16.27
N PRO A 44 -0.01 2.95 -16.44
CA PRO A 44 0.58 1.64 -16.76
C PRO A 44 0.58 0.70 -15.53
N THR A 45 0.34 1.22 -14.33
CA THR A 45 0.33 0.47 -13.08
C THR A 45 -1.10 0.29 -12.58
N LEU A 46 -1.46 -0.96 -12.29
CA LEU A 46 -2.75 -1.34 -11.68
C LEU A 46 -2.55 -1.66 -10.19
N LEU A 47 -3.57 -1.32 -9.38
CA LEU A 47 -3.62 -1.68 -7.96
C LEU A 47 -4.81 -2.61 -7.74
N LEU A 48 -4.53 -3.84 -7.29
CA LEU A 48 -5.54 -4.79 -6.84
C LEU A 48 -5.50 -4.87 -5.32
N SER A 49 -6.32 -4.04 -4.67
CA SER A 49 -6.35 -3.96 -3.20
C SER A 49 -6.74 -5.30 -2.60
N ASN A 50 -5.95 -5.75 -1.60
CA ASN A 50 -6.24 -6.97 -0.85
C ASN A 50 -6.33 -8.24 -1.72
N MET A 51 -5.60 -8.30 -2.85
CA MET A 51 -5.64 -9.44 -3.77
C MET A 51 -5.07 -10.72 -3.15
N TYR A 52 -3.92 -10.61 -2.49
CA TYR A 52 -3.29 -11.75 -1.84
C TYR A 52 -3.78 -11.88 -0.39
N GLN A 53 -4.40 -13.02 -0.08
CA GLN A 53 -4.78 -13.39 1.28
C GLN A 53 -3.73 -14.36 1.82
N ARG A 54 -3.02 -13.94 2.86
CA ARG A 54 -2.09 -14.84 3.55
C ARG A 54 -2.87 -16.00 4.19
N PRO A 55 -2.35 -17.24 4.16
CA PRO A 55 -3.03 -18.40 4.75
C PRO A 55 -3.32 -18.27 6.25
N ASP A 56 -2.52 -17.50 6.97
CA ASP A 56 -2.62 -17.25 8.42
C ASP A 56 -3.34 -15.94 8.77
N MET A 57 -4.04 -15.30 7.81
CA MET A 57 -4.62 -13.97 8.01
C MET A 57 -5.74 -13.97 9.07
N ILE A 58 -6.54 -15.04 9.14
CA ILE A 58 -7.67 -15.16 10.08
C ILE A 58 -7.17 -15.43 11.50
N THR A 59 -6.16 -16.30 11.61
CA THR A 59 -5.68 -16.80 12.90
C THR A 59 -4.15 -16.87 12.85
N PRO A 60 -3.44 -15.94 13.52
CA PRO A 60 -1.98 -15.87 13.44
C PRO A 60 -1.31 -17.20 13.81
N GLY A 61 -0.57 -17.76 12.86
CA GLY A 61 0.20 -18.98 13.09
C GLY A 61 -0.60 -20.28 13.07
N VAL A 62 -1.90 -20.27 12.76
CA VAL A 62 -2.66 -21.51 12.51
C VAL A 62 -3.43 -21.46 11.19
N ASP A 63 -3.55 -22.62 10.54
CA ASP A 63 -4.30 -22.78 9.30
C ASP A 63 -5.82 -22.82 9.55
N LEU A 64 -6.60 -22.99 8.48
CA LEU A 64 -8.06 -23.10 8.55
C LEU A 64 -8.54 -24.32 9.37
N GLN A 65 -7.67 -25.29 9.62
CA GLN A 65 -7.94 -26.51 10.38
C GLN A 65 -7.48 -26.37 11.84
N GLY A 66 -6.93 -25.21 12.23
CA GLY A 66 -6.43 -24.93 13.58
C GLY A 66 -5.06 -25.54 13.86
N LEU A 67 -4.34 -26.01 12.84
CA LEU A 67 -2.99 -26.56 12.98
C LEU A 67 -1.95 -25.46 12.87
N ALA A 68 -0.89 -25.55 13.67
CA ALA A 68 0.21 -24.62 13.62
C ALA A 68 0.87 -24.62 12.22
N MET A 69 0.96 -23.44 11.61
CA MET A 69 1.61 -23.27 10.32
C MET A 69 3.12 -23.08 10.49
N ASP A 70 3.92 -23.83 9.74
CA ASP A 70 5.37 -23.59 9.64
C ASP A 70 5.61 -22.24 8.93
N PRO A 71 6.33 -21.27 9.53
CA PRO A 71 6.65 -19.99 8.92
C PRO A 71 7.29 -20.10 7.53
N ARG A 72 8.05 -21.18 7.27
CA ARG A 72 8.67 -21.42 5.96
C ARG A 72 7.63 -21.68 4.88
N LYS A 73 6.59 -22.45 5.19
CA LYS A 73 5.48 -22.73 4.26
C LYS A 73 4.65 -21.49 3.96
N ILE A 74 4.52 -20.57 4.92
CA ILE A 74 3.81 -19.30 4.71
C ILE A 74 4.60 -18.42 3.72
N GLN A 75 5.93 -18.41 3.81
CA GLN A 75 6.79 -17.71 2.87
C GLN A 75 6.74 -18.35 1.47
N GLU A 76 6.81 -19.68 1.37
CA GLU A 76 6.66 -20.43 0.11
C GLU A 76 5.31 -20.20 -0.59
N HIS A 77 4.24 -19.88 0.15
CA HIS A 77 2.95 -19.56 -0.45
C HIS A 77 2.92 -18.14 -1.07
N PHE A 78 3.81 -17.24 -0.65
CA PHE A 78 3.90 -15.90 -1.20
C PHE A 78 4.81 -15.80 -2.43
N GLU A 79 5.88 -16.59 -2.46
CA GLU A 79 6.87 -16.65 -3.55
C GLU A 79 6.37 -17.45 -4.76
#